data_AF-A0A6V7R5Z1-F1
#
_entry.id   AF-A0A6V7R5Z1-F1
#
_cell.length_a   1.000
_cell.length_b   1.000
_cell.length_c   1.000
_cell.angle_alpha   90.00
_cell.angle_beta   90.00
_cell.angle_gamma   90.00
#
_symmetry.space_group_name_H-M   'P 1'
#
loop_
_entity.id
_entity.type
_entity.pdbx_description
1 polymer ?
#
loop_
_entity_poly.entity_id
_entity_poly.type
_entity_poly.pdbx_seq_one_letter_code
_entity_poly.pdbx_strand_id
1 'polypeptide(L)'
;MKVNEVLILTNEEFILFKSDHSKNVIMRQQLRRFVNQLNSRHSHLSDWHVNVSEKLISRHIIESNYQQKLEFDFELMKKGMRCDECDGWLGTTRKYSRKNLYCLSCESKVDLETAVLKCINEYQLLFPKRKITVNTIFEWSGECVSCHMIRKVLNKYYIPVGTTKGKYYLPID
;
A
#
# COMPACT_ATOMS: atom_id res chain seq x y z
N MET A 1 -25.44 -10.85 -26.39
CA MET A 1 -25.47 -10.17 -25.07
C MET A 1 -25.24 -8.68 -25.30
N LYS A 2 -26.03 -7.80 -24.68
CA LYS A 2 -25.83 -6.35 -24.78
C LYS A 2 -24.77 -5.94 -23.77
N VAL A 3 -23.64 -5.41 -24.23
CA VAL A 3 -22.63 -4.82 -23.35
C VAL A 3 -23.16 -3.44 -22.94
N ASN A 4 -23.34 -3.24 -21.63
CA ASN A 4 -23.76 -1.96 -21.08
C ASN A 4 -22.53 -1.29 -20.47
N GLU A 5 -22.17 -0.13 -21.02
CA GLU A 5 -21.13 0.73 -20.46
C GLU A 5 -21.72 1.57 -19.33
N VAL A 6 -20.99 1.66 -18.22
CA VAL A 6 -21.40 2.41 -17.04
C VAL A 6 -20.18 3.16 -16.49
N LEU A 7 -20.32 4.47 -16.29
CA LEU A 7 -19.34 5.31 -15.63
C LEU A 7 -19.56 5.28 -14.12
N ILE A 8 -18.51 4.96 -13.35
CA ILE A 8 -18.56 4.95 -11.89
C ILE A 8 -17.77 6.13 -11.34
N LEU A 9 -18.42 6.96 -10.51
CA LEU A 9 -17.80 8.09 -9.83
C LEU A 9 -17.64 7.73 -8.35
N THR A 10 -16.40 7.47 -7.93
CA THR A 10 -16.07 6.92 -6.62
C THR A 10 -15.87 7.97 -5.52
N ASN A 11 -15.72 9.24 -5.87
CA ASN A 11 -15.56 10.33 -4.91
C ASN A 11 -16.88 10.58 -4.14
N GLU A 12 -16.79 10.64 -2.81
CA GLU A 12 -17.93 10.83 -1.90
C GLU A 12 -18.48 12.27 -1.91
N GLU A 13 -17.60 13.25 -2.15
CA GLU A 13 -17.96 14.69 -2.17
C GLU A 13 -18.46 15.16 -3.55
N PHE A 14 -18.45 14.27 -4.55
CA PHE A 14 -18.88 14.62 -5.90
C PHE A 14 -20.36 14.31 -6.12
N ILE A 15 -21.13 15.34 -6.48
CA ILE A 15 -22.54 15.21 -6.89
C ILE A 15 -22.71 15.82 -8.28
N LEU A 16 -23.11 14.99 -9.25
CA LEU A 16 -23.44 15.47 -10.59
C LEU A 16 -24.86 16.05 -10.61
N PHE A 17 -24.97 17.37 -10.72
CA PHE A 17 -26.25 18.06 -10.86
C PHE A 17 -26.63 18.25 -12.34
N LYS A 18 -27.92 18.05 -12.67
CA LYS A 18 -28.54 18.35 -13.98
C LYS A 18 -27.72 17.86 -15.20
N SER A 19 -27.54 16.54 -15.34
CA SER A 19 -26.99 15.97 -16.58
C SER A 19 -28.02 15.15 -17.36
N ASP A 20 -28.19 15.48 -18.64
CA ASP A 20 -29.01 14.71 -19.59
C ASP A 20 -28.42 13.30 -19.86
N HIS A 21 -27.14 13.10 -19.53
CA HIS A 21 -26.40 11.85 -19.67
C HIS A 21 -26.43 10.95 -18.41
N SER A 22 -27.27 11.25 -17.43
CA SER A 22 -27.35 10.54 -16.14
C SER A 22 -27.75 9.05 -16.20
N LYS A 23 -28.13 8.52 -17.38
CA LYS A 23 -28.68 7.16 -17.51
C LYS A 23 -27.65 6.03 -17.28
N ASN A 24 -26.35 6.30 -17.49
CA ASN A 24 -25.27 5.32 -17.35
C ASN A 24 -24.19 5.77 -16.35
N VAL A 25 -24.53 6.63 -15.39
CA VAL A 25 -23.59 7.09 -14.36
C VAL A 25 -24.02 6.58 -13.00
N ILE A 26 -23.10 5.98 -12.26
CA ILE A 26 -23.31 5.49 -10.90
C ILE A 26 -22.51 6.36 -9.94
N MET A 27 -23.24 7.01 -9.04
CA MET A 27 -22.63 7.74 -7.93
C MET A 27 -22.18 6.78 -6.83
N ARG A 28 -21.19 7.23 -6.06
CA ARG A 28 -20.68 6.53 -4.87
C ARG A 28 -21.79 6.01 -3.94
N GLN A 29 -22.81 6.82 -3.70
CA GLN A 29 -23.96 6.47 -2.85
C GLN A 29 -24.84 5.33 -3.43
N GLN A 30 -24.82 5.15 -4.75
CA GLN A 30 -25.62 4.16 -5.48
C GLN A 30 -24.87 2.84 -5.68
N LEU A 31 -23.56 2.78 -5.43
CA LEU A 31 -22.71 1.61 -5.65
C LEU A 31 -23.24 0.36 -4.96
N ARG A 32 -23.61 0.47 -3.68
CA ARG A 32 -24.11 -0.69 -2.91
C ARG A 32 -25.35 -1.30 -3.58
N ARG A 33 -26.29 -0.44 -4.01
CA ARG A 33 -27.51 -0.88 -4.70
C ARG A 33 -27.19 -1.51 -6.05
N PHE A 34 -26.27 -0.92 -6.80
CA PHE A 34 -25.86 -1.45 -8.10
C PHE A 34 -25.20 -2.83 -7.99
N VAL A 35 -24.27 -3.01 -7.05
CA VAL A 35 -23.62 -4.31 -6.81
C VAL A 35 -24.65 -5.37 -6.42
N ASN A 36 -25.60 -5.04 -5.54
CA ASN A 36 -26.68 -5.97 -5.20
C ASN A 36 -27.54 -6.33 -6.42
N GLN A 37 -27.83 -5.36 -7.30
CA GLN A 37 -28.57 -5.61 -8.52
C GLN A 37 -27.79 -6.51 -9.49
N LEU A 38 -26.49 -6.31 -9.64
CA LEU A 38 -25.62 -7.19 -10.44
C LEU A 38 -25.63 -8.61 -9.89
N ASN A 39 -25.46 -8.78 -8.58
CA ASN A 39 -25.41 -10.09 -7.93
C ASN A 39 -26.76 -10.82 -7.98
N SER A 40 -27.88 -10.09 -7.99
CA SER A 40 -29.22 -10.68 -8.12
C SER A 40 -29.53 -11.25 -9.51
N ARG A 41 -28.72 -10.88 -10.52
CA ARG A 41 -28.86 -11.40 -11.89
C ARG A 41 -28.07 -12.70 -12.01
N HIS A 42 -28.73 -13.80 -11.72
CA HIS A 42 -28.19 -15.12 -11.99
C HIS A 42 -28.30 -15.43 -13.49
N SER A 43 -27.17 -15.66 -14.15
CA SER A 43 -27.11 -16.21 -15.50
C SER A 43 -26.46 -17.59 -15.45
N HIS A 44 -26.99 -18.54 -16.22
CA HIS A 44 -26.32 -19.82 -16.40
C HIS A 44 -24.99 -19.62 -17.11
N LEU A 45 -23.92 -20.21 -16.55
CA LEU A 45 -22.66 -20.37 -17.24
C LEU A 45 -22.91 -21.21 -18.48
N SER A 46 -22.45 -20.72 -19.62
CA SER A 46 -22.57 -21.38 -20.91
C SER A 46 -21.18 -21.49 -21.53
N ASP A 47 -21.04 -22.37 -22.53
CA ASP A 47 -19.79 -22.57 -23.25
C ASP A 47 -19.23 -21.27 -23.84
N TRP A 48 -20.09 -20.30 -24.12
CA TRP A 48 -19.68 -18.96 -24.54
C TRP A 48 -18.91 -18.21 -23.44
N HIS A 49 -19.35 -18.28 -22.17
CA HIS A 49 -18.64 -17.65 -21.05
C HIS A 49 -17.26 -18.28 -20.86
N VAL A 50 -17.17 -19.60 -21.00
CA VAL A 50 -15.91 -20.35 -20.95
C VAL A 50 -14.98 -19.87 -22.07
N ASN A 51 -15.46 -19.86 -23.32
CA ASN A 51 -14.69 -19.42 -24.47
C ASN A 51 -14.24 -17.95 -24.38
N VAL A 52 -15.09 -17.05 -23.86
CA VAL A 52 -14.70 -15.65 -23.61
C VAL A 52 -13.61 -15.58 -22.53
N SER A 53 -13.75 -16.33 -21.44
CA SER A 53 -12.77 -16.35 -20.37
C SER A 53 -11.41 -16.87 -20.84
N GLU A 54 -11.38 -17.97 -21.60
CA GLU A 54 -10.19 -18.51 -22.24
C GLU A 54 -9.56 -17.49 -23.19
N LYS A 55 -10.38 -16.79 -23.98
CA LYS A 55 -9.89 -15.76 -24.90
C LYS A 55 -9.33 -14.54 -24.17
N LEU A 56 -9.95 -14.12 -23.07
CA LEU A 56 -9.44 -13.05 -22.21
C LEU A 56 -8.13 -13.45 -21.54
N ILE A 57 -8.00 -14.68 -21.05
CA ILE A 57 -6.76 -15.22 -20.48
C ILE A 57 -5.67 -15.28 -21.56
N SER A 58 -5.98 -15.79 -22.75
CA SER A 58 -5.03 -15.86 -23.87
C SER A 58 -4.51 -14.49 -24.34
N ARG A 59 -5.31 -13.44 -24.12
CA ARG A 59 -4.99 -12.04 -24.46
C ARG A 59 -4.65 -11.21 -23.25
N HIS A 60 -4.53 -11.83 -22.07
CA HIS A 60 -4.22 -11.13 -20.86
C HIS A 60 -2.79 -10.60 -20.97
N ILE A 61 -2.67 -9.29 -21.01
CA ILE A 61 -1.38 -8.62 -21.05
C ILE A 61 -0.86 -8.64 -19.61
N ILE A 62 0.04 -9.59 -19.32
CA ILE A 62 0.63 -9.81 -18.00
C ILE A 62 1.43 -8.58 -17.54
N GLU A 63 2.09 -7.89 -18.48
CA GLU A 63 2.85 -6.67 -18.23
C GLU A 63 2.22 -5.54 -19.03
N SER A 64 1.60 -4.58 -18.34
CA SER A 64 0.93 -3.46 -19.00
C SER A 64 1.95 -2.61 -19.77
N ASN A 65 1.64 -2.24 -21.02
CA ASN A 65 2.46 -1.28 -21.77
C ASN A 65 2.48 0.12 -21.12
N TYR A 66 1.56 0.38 -20.19
CA TYR A 66 1.50 1.59 -19.36
C TYR A 66 2.11 1.38 -17.98
N GLN A 67 2.73 0.23 -17.73
CA GLN A 67 3.44 -0.05 -16.49
C GLN A 67 4.74 0.75 -16.53
N GLN A 68 4.62 2.05 -16.26
CA GLN A 68 5.76 2.89 -16.04
C GLN A 68 6.43 2.37 -14.77
N LYS A 69 7.59 1.75 -14.95
CA LYS A 69 8.36 1.23 -13.84
C LYS A 69 8.81 2.43 -13.00
N LEU A 70 8.16 2.62 -11.86
CA LEU A 70 8.57 3.61 -10.88
C LEU A 70 9.88 3.12 -10.27
N GLU A 71 10.99 3.55 -10.85
CA GLU A 71 12.31 3.32 -10.28
C GLU A 71 12.56 4.39 -9.22
N PHE A 72 12.52 3.97 -7.96
CA PHE A 72 12.84 4.82 -6.83
C PHE A 72 14.35 4.78 -6.59
N ASP A 73 14.98 5.95 -6.58
CA ASP A 73 16.35 6.09 -6.12
C ASP A 73 16.36 6.34 -4.62
N PHE A 74 16.91 5.39 -3.87
CA PHE A 74 17.04 5.49 -2.42
C PHE A 74 17.79 6.75 -1.99
N GLU A 75 18.80 7.18 -2.73
CA GLU A 75 19.61 8.33 -2.38
C GLU A 75 18.83 9.65 -2.55
N LEU A 76 17.95 9.72 -3.54
CA LEU A 76 17.14 10.92 -3.83
C LEU A 76 15.88 11.02 -2.96
N MET A 77 15.37 9.89 -2.45
CA MET A 77 14.17 9.89 -1.62
C MET A 77 14.42 10.56 -0.27
N LYS A 78 13.42 11.32 0.21
CA LYS A 78 13.44 11.90 1.55
C LYS A 78 13.16 10.80 2.58
N LYS A 79 14.10 10.57 3.48
CA LYS A 79 14.04 9.56 4.54
C LYS A 79 13.24 10.08 5.74
N GLY A 80 12.62 9.17 6.47
CA GLY A 80 11.78 9.47 7.63
C GLY A 80 10.51 8.63 7.66
N MET A 81 9.90 8.51 8.84
CA MET A 81 8.62 7.80 8.98
C MET A 81 7.44 8.76 8.90
N ARG A 82 6.36 8.30 8.27
CA ARG A 82 5.13 9.06 8.03
C ARG A 82 4.04 8.68 9.03
N CYS A 83 3.22 9.66 9.39
CA CYS A 83 2.05 9.49 10.24
C CYS A 83 0.87 8.99 9.40
N ASP A 84 0.17 7.96 9.88
CA ASP A 84 -0.98 7.40 9.15
C ASP A 84 -2.21 8.34 9.11
N GLU A 85 -2.28 9.32 10.02
CA GLU A 85 -3.46 10.19 10.18
C GLU A 85 -3.41 11.43 9.28
N CYS A 86 -2.21 11.99 9.05
CA CYS A 86 -2.06 13.27 8.37
C CYS A 86 -0.89 13.32 7.39
N ASP A 87 -0.21 12.19 7.17
CA ASP A 87 1.04 12.10 6.43
C ASP A 87 2.15 13.04 6.96
N GLY A 88 2.02 13.58 8.17
CA GLY A 88 3.09 14.35 8.81
C GLY A 88 4.31 13.47 9.14
N TRP A 89 5.43 14.08 9.49
CA TRP A 89 6.62 13.33 9.93
C TRP A 89 6.47 12.85 11.37
N LEU A 90 6.82 11.59 11.62
CA LEU A 90 6.99 11.05 12.96
C LEU A 90 8.36 11.45 13.51
N GLY A 91 8.41 11.76 14.80
CA GLY A 91 9.65 12.09 15.48
C GLY A 91 9.59 11.75 16.97
N THR A 92 10.74 11.88 17.62
CA THR A 92 10.82 11.83 19.08
C THR A 92 10.68 13.27 19.59
N THR A 93 9.65 13.54 20.40
CA THR A 93 9.63 14.79 21.16
C THR A 93 10.52 14.58 22.39
N ARG A 94 11.37 15.57 22.70
CA ARG A 94 12.37 15.53 23.79
C ARG A 94 11.80 15.14 25.18
N LYS A 95 10.48 15.12 25.34
CA LYS A 95 9.77 14.90 26.60
C LYS A 95 9.10 13.53 26.75
N TYR A 96 8.94 12.69 25.71
CA TYR A 96 8.07 11.51 25.86
C TYR A 96 8.59 10.21 25.22
N SER A 97 8.85 9.26 26.14
CA SER A 97 8.78 7.79 25.99
C SER A 97 9.82 7.09 25.11
N ARG A 98 10.62 6.22 25.75
CA ARG A 98 11.46 5.18 25.11
C ARG A 98 10.66 4.15 24.28
N LYS A 99 9.33 4.28 24.19
CA LYS A 99 8.43 3.28 23.60
C LYS A 99 7.57 3.83 22.46
N ASN A 100 7.50 5.14 22.23
CA ASN A 100 6.56 5.72 21.27
C ASN A 100 7.18 6.84 20.43
N LEU A 101 6.62 7.03 19.25
CA LEU A 101 6.83 8.19 18.38
C LEU A 101 5.57 9.03 18.32
N TYR A 102 5.75 10.31 18.02
CA TYR A 102 4.66 11.26 17.88
C TYR A 102 4.74 11.95 16.52
N CYS A 103 3.59 12.18 15.91
CA CYS A 103 3.53 13.03 14.74
C CYS A 103 3.85 14.48 15.13
N LEU A 104 4.74 15.11 14.37
CA LEU A 104 5.12 16.52 14.57
C LEU A 104 4.04 17.50 14.08
N SER A 105 2.99 17.00 13.42
CA SER A 105 1.92 17.82 12.82
C SER A 105 0.58 17.65 13.55
N CYS A 106 0.15 16.43 13.84
CA CYS A 106 -1.14 16.15 14.49
C CYS A 106 -1.04 15.54 15.89
N GLU A 107 0.17 15.38 16.43
CA GLU A 107 0.46 14.83 17.76
C GLU A 107 -0.01 13.38 17.99
N SER A 108 -0.48 12.69 16.95
CA SER A 108 -0.86 11.28 17.04
C SER A 108 0.32 10.42 17.49
N LYS A 109 0.00 9.38 18.27
CA LYS A 109 0.97 8.52 18.94
C LYS A 109 1.04 7.17 18.26
N VAL A 110 2.25 6.70 17.98
CA VAL A 110 2.52 5.37 17.41
C VAL A 110 3.52 4.63 18.28
N ASP A 111 3.27 3.35 18.56
CA ASP A 111 4.23 2.49 19.24
C ASP A 111 5.49 2.30 18.37
N LEU A 112 6.68 2.32 18.99
CA LEU A 112 7.96 2.22 18.26
C LEU A 112 8.09 0.92 17.47
N GLU A 113 7.61 -0.20 17.99
CA GLU A 113 7.71 -1.50 17.30
C GLU A 113 6.84 -1.49 16.04
N THR A 114 5.62 -0.99 16.17
CA THR A 114 4.69 -0.80 15.04
C THR A 114 5.25 0.17 14.00
N ALA A 115 5.82 1.30 14.43
CA ALA A 115 6.40 2.28 13.51
C ALA A 115 7.58 1.68 12.72
N VAL A 116 8.48 0.96 13.39
CA VAL A 116 9.62 0.28 12.74
C VAL A 116 9.14 -0.78 11.76
N LEU A 117 8.12 -1.58 12.10
CA LEU A 117 7.56 -2.57 11.18
C LEU A 117 7.00 -1.91 9.91
N LYS A 118 6.23 -0.83 10.06
CA LYS A 118 5.72 -0.05 8.91
C LYS A 118 6.86 0.49 8.05
N CYS A 119 7.88 1.06 8.69
CA CYS A 119 9.07 1.58 8.02
C CYS A 119 9.80 0.51 7.21
N ILE A 120 9.90 -0.73 7.71
CA ILE A 120 10.52 -1.85 6.99
C ILE A 120 9.63 -2.28 5.81
N ASN A 121 8.31 -2.37 6.02
CA ASN A 121 7.37 -2.77 4.96
C ASN A 121 7.38 -1.74 3.81
N GLU A 122 7.41 -0.46 4.12
CA GLU A 122 7.53 0.62 3.13
C GLU A 122 8.85 0.51 2.36
N TYR A 123 9.97 0.29 3.06
CA TYR A 123 11.27 0.06 2.43
C TYR A 123 11.24 -1.15 1.47
N GLN A 124 10.65 -2.27 1.88
CA GLN A 124 10.55 -3.47 1.04
C GLN A 124 9.69 -3.23 -0.21
N LEU A 125 8.60 -2.47 -0.07
CA LEU A 125 7.72 -2.13 -1.19
C LEU A 125 8.45 -1.28 -2.23
N LEU A 126 9.21 -0.28 -1.77
CA LEU A 126 9.94 0.64 -2.66
C LEU A 126 11.22 0.03 -3.23
N PHE A 127 11.89 -0.83 -2.47
CA PHE A 127 13.20 -1.38 -2.81
C PHE A 127 13.24 -2.91 -2.73
N PRO A 128 12.39 -3.64 -3.48
CA PRO A 128 12.23 -5.09 -3.33
C PRO A 128 13.51 -5.91 -3.63
N LYS A 129 14.47 -5.32 -4.35
CA LYS A 129 15.76 -5.96 -4.68
C LYS A 129 16.87 -5.68 -3.66
N ARG A 130 16.68 -4.73 -2.74
CA ARG A 130 17.71 -4.36 -1.75
C ARG A 130 17.56 -5.20 -0.49
N LYS A 131 18.69 -5.61 0.09
CA LYS A 131 18.71 -6.36 1.35
C LYS A 131 18.25 -5.47 2.51
N ILE A 132 17.57 -6.09 3.48
CA ILE A 132 17.17 -5.43 4.73
C ILE A 132 18.33 -5.58 5.72
N THR A 133 18.92 -4.47 6.14
CA THR A 133 19.94 -4.43 7.17
C THR A 133 19.57 -3.41 8.25
N VAL A 134 20.18 -3.51 9.43
CA VAL A 134 19.95 -2.52 10.49
C VAL A 134 20.32 -1.12 10.01
N ASN A 135 21.42 -0.96 9.27
CA ASN A 135 21.88 0.34 8.80
C ASN A 135 20.97 0.93 7.72
N THR A 136 20.53 0.12 6.75
CA THR A 136 19.63 0.61 5.69
C THR A 136 18.29 1.07 6.26
N ILE A 137 17.75 0.35 7.25
CA ILE A 137 16.50 0.75 7.91
C ILE A 137 16.71 1.95 8.84
N PHE A 138 17.88 2.06 9.50
CA PHE A 138 18.21 3.22 10.32
C PHE A 138 18.22 4.50 9.47
N GLU A 139 18.91 4.46 8.33
CA GLU A 139 18.94 5.55 7.38
C GLU A 139 17.55 5.84 6.80
N TRP A 140 16.83 4.82 6.34
CA TRP A 140 15.48 4.96 5.78
C TRP A 140 14.49 5.60 6.77
N SER A 141 14.62 5.26 8.06
CA SER A 141 13.80 5.84 9.12
C SER A 141 14.10 7.32 9.39
N GLY A 142 15.09 7.93 8.72
CA GLY A 142 15.55 9.28 8.99
C GLY A 142 16.19 9.41 10.37
N GLU A 143 16.85 8.34 10.83
CA GLU A 143 17.57 8.27 12.10
C GLU A 143 16.73 8.53 13.36
N CYS A 144 15.39 8.52 13.25
CA CYS A 144 14.52 8.82 14.40
C CYS A 144 14.33 7.64 15.36
N VAL A 145 14.86 6.45 15.03
CA VAL A 145 14.83 5.25 15.87
C VAL A 145 16.22 4.67 16.05
N SER A 146 16.55 4.22 17.26
CA SER A 146 17.86 3.61 17.52
C SER A 146 18.08 2.29 16.76
N CYS A 147 19.32 2.02 16.35
CA CYS A 147 19.74 0.73 15.79
C CYS A 147 19.43 -0.46 16.71
N HIS A 148 19.40 -0.25 18.03
CA HIS A 148 19.03 -1.30 18.99
C HIS A 148 17.57 -1.73 18.80
N MET A 149 16.65 -0.76 18.71
CA MET A 149 15.23 -1.05 18.51
C MET A 149 14.99 -1.70 17.14
N ILE A 150 15.61 -1.18 16.08
CA ILE A 150 15.54 -1.78 14.73
C ILE A 150 15.99 -3.24 14.77
N ARG A 151 17.14 -3.52 15.39
CA ARG A 151 17.65 -4.89 15.53
C ARG A 151 16.70 -5.79 16.35
N LYS A 152 16.07 -5.26 17.39
CA LYS A 152 15.08 -5.99 18.19
C LYS A 152 13.87 -6.40 17.35
N VAL A 153 13.33 -5.47 16.55
CA VAL A 153 12.20 -5.76 15.64
C VAL A 153 12.60 -6.77 14.57
N LEU A 154 13.74 -6.56 13.90
CA LEU A 154 14.22 -7.48 12.88
C LEU A 154 14.47 -8.89 13.43
N ASN A 155 15.08 -9.03 14.61
CA ASN A 155 15.26 -10.36 15.22
C ASN A 155 13.95 -11.02 15.67
N LYS A 156 12.88 -10.26 15.88
CA LYS A 156 11.57 -10.77 16.32
C LYS A 156 10.68 -11.20 15.15
N TYR A 157 10.73 -10.49 14.04
CA TYR A 157 9.79 -10.65 12.91
C TYR A 157 10.43 -11.11 11.60
N TYR A 158 11.76 -11.19 11.53
CA TYR A 158 12.50 -11.54 10.32
C TYR A 158 13.54 -12.62 10.62
N ILE A 159 13.91 -13.37 9.58
CA ILE A 159 14.93 -14.42 9.66
C ILE A 159 16.31 -13.78 9.42
N PRO A 160 17.23 -13.82 10.39
CA PRO A 160 18.58 -13.32 10.19
C PRO A 160 19.39 -14.25 9.28
N VAL A 161 20.11 -13.68 8.32
CA VAL A 161 21.02 -14.40 7.42
C VAL A 161 22.42 -13.78 7.51
N GLY A 162 23.43 -14.65 7.68
CA GLY A 162 24.83 -14.25 7.90
C GLY A 162 25.17 -13.96 9.36
N THR A 163 26.47 -13.83 9.64
CA THR A 163 27.01 -13.84 11.03
C THR A 163 27.42 -12.45 11.52
N THR A 164 28.25 -11.73 10.76
CA THR A 164 28.83 -10.43 11.18
C THR A 164 28.81 -9.41 10.04
N LYS A 165 29.82 -9.44 9.15
CA LYS A 165 29.86 -8.55 7.99
C LYS A 165 28.88 -9.04 6.94
N GLY A 166 27.91 -8.19 6.60
CA GLY A 166 26.87 -8.53 5.64
C GLY A 166 25.66 -9.26 6.22
N LYS A 167 25.42 -9.20 7.54
CA LYS A 167 24.17 -9.69 8.13
C LYS A 167 22.97 -8.93 7.57
N TYR A 168 21.99 -9.68 7.06
CA TYR A 168 20.74 -9.14 6.53
C TYR A 168 19.55 -9.97 7.04
N TYR A 169 18.35 -9.52 6.72
CA TYR A 169 17.10 -10.09 7.21
C TYR A 169 16.16 -10.40 6.05
N LEU A 170 15.49 -11.55 6.13
CA LEU A 170 14.45 -11.98 5.19
C LEU A 170 13.08 -12.01 5.89
N PRO A 171 11.99 -11.60 5.22
CA PRO A 171 10.65 -11.74 5.78
C PRO A 171 10.34 -13.21 6.09
N ILE A 172 9.53 -13.45 7.12
CA ILE A 172 8.99 -14.77 7.43
C ILE A 172 7.81 -14.99 6.48
N ASP A 173 7.83 -16.09 5.72
CA ASP A 173 6.72 -16.53 4.86
C ASP A 173 5.48 -16.98 5.67
#